data_AF-A0A366JGR5-F1
#
_entry.id   AF-A0A366JGR5-F1
#
_cell.length_a   1.000
_cell.length_b   1.000
_cell.length_c   1.000
_cell.angle_alpha   90.00
_cell.angle_beta   90.00
_cell.angle_gamma   90.00
#
_symmetry.space_group_name_H-M   'P 1'
#
loop_
_entity.id
_entity.type
_entity.pdbx_description
1 polymer ?
#
loop_
_entity_poly.entity_id
_entity_poly.type
_entity_poly.pdbx_seq_one_letter_code
_entity_poly.pdbx_strand_id
1 'polypeptide(L)'
;METSKKSFANGDWVEVIQTRLKGFTGYILYRLIDEEGYIVKLTKDPKGCHVEIVIWIGREVLAPFVRLVEEEDLHALIDLALSTNDKQWFLELTDQLPFGG
;
A
#
# COMPACT_ATOMS: atom_id res chain seq x y z
N MET A 1 0.57 27.00 -8.51
CA MET A 1 0.00 25.66 -8.77
C MET A 1 1.09 24.65 -8.44
N GLU A 2 1.24 24.30 -7.16
CA GLU A 2 2.19 23.27 -6.73
C GLU A 2 1.61 21.91 -7.08
N THR A 3 2.07 21.34 -8.19
CA THR A 3 1.90 19.91 -8.41
C THR A 3 2.78 19.21 -7.38
N SER A 4 2.21 18.90 -6.22
CA SER A 4 2.82 18.04 -5.22
C SER A 4 3.10 16.70 -5.88
N LYS A 5 4.27 16.56 -6.52
CA LYS A 5 4.88 15.27 -6.85
C LYS A 5 5.08 14.58 -5.51
N LYS A 6 4.05 13.91 -4.99
CA LYS A 6 4.14 13.04 -3.81
C LYS A 6 5.32 12.11 -4.08
N SER A 7 6.41 12.42 -3.41
CA SER A 7 7.59 11.58 -3.38
C SER A 7 7.27 10.53 -2.35
N PHE A 8 7.45 9.27 -2.70
CA PHE A 8 7.26 8.20 -1.74
C PHE A 8 8.34 8.29 -0.65
N ALA A 9 7.96 7.95 0.58
CA ALA A 9 8.86 7.91 1.72
C ALA A 9 9.44 6.50 1.92
N ASN A 10 10.49 6.41 2.72
CA ASN A 10 11.02 5.11 3.13
C ASN A 10 9.98 4.40 4.00
N GLY A 11 9.70 3.14 3.71
CA GLY A 11 8.65 2.34 4.34
C GLY A 11 7.28 2.46 3.69
N ASP A 12 7.11 3.33 2.68
CA ASP A 12 5.83 3.48 1.99
C ASP A 12 5.54 2.25 1.10
N TRP A 13 4.29 1.77 1.14
CA TRP A 13 3.86 0.63 0.35
C TRP A 13 3.53 1.05 -1.08
N VAL A 14 4.09 0.33 -2.04
CA VAL A 14 3.97 0.63 -3.46
C VAL A 14 3.67 -0.62 -4.27
N GLU A 15 2.93 -0.42 -5.35
CA GLU A 15 2.66 -1.42 -6.37
C GLU A 15 3.35 -1.02 -7.66
N VAL A 16 3.92 -2.02 -8.32
CA VAL A 16 4.51 -1.83 -9.63
C VAL A 16 3.40 -1.91 -10.69
N ILE A 17 3.18 -0.82 -11.41
CA ILE A 17 2.09 -0.70 -12.40
C ILE A 17 2.56 -0.80 -13.86
N GLN A 18 3.85 -0.54 -14.12
CA GLN A 18 4.33 -0.29 -15.48
C GLN A 18 5.69 -0.95 -15.79
N THR A 19 5.81 -2.28 -15.61
CA THR A 19 6.98 -3.07 -16.05
C THR A 19 6.66 -4.57 -16.14
N ARG A 20 7.67 -5.42 -16.33
CA ARG A 20 7.55 -6.89 -16.27
C ARG A 20 7.07 -7.42 -14.92
N LEU A 21 7.25 -6.63 -13.87
CA LEU A 21 6.83 -6.92 -12.50
C LEU A 21 5.49 -6.25 -12.17
N LYS A 22 4.64 -6.02 -13.18
CA LYS A 22 3.32 -5.44 -12.95
C LYS A 22 2.50 -6.29 -11.98
N GLY A 23 1.90 -5.63 -10.98
CA GLY A 23 1.10 -6.26 -9.93
C GLY A 23 1.91 -6.86 -8.78
N PHE A 24 3.24 -6.71 -8.79
CA PHE A 24 4.03 -6.98 -7.59
C PHE A 24 3.86 -5.84 -6.60
N THR A 25 3.75 -6.20 -5.32
CA THR A 25 3.58 -5.23 -4.23
C THR A 25 4.74 -5.34 -3.26
N GLY A 26 5.11 -4.20 -2.68
CA GLY A 26 6.28 -4.09 -1.83
C GLY A 26 6.31 -2.77 -1.08
N TYR A 27 7.47 -2.46 -0.51
CA TYR A 27 7.69 -1.20 0.18
C TYR A 27 9.04 -0.60 -0.20
N ILE A 28 9.15 0.72 -0.09
CA ILE A 28 10.37 1.44 -0.41
C ILE A 28 11.37 1.30 0.73
N LEU A 29 12.60 0.88 0.41
CA LEU A 29 13.69 0.85 1.37
C LEU A 29 14.31 2.24 1.51
N TYR A 30 14.77 2.80 0.38
CA TYR A 30 15.35 4.14 0.34
C TYR A 30 15.24 4.75 -1.05
N ARG A 31 15.15 6.08 -1.08
CA ARG A 31 15.23 6.88 -2.31
C ARG A 31 16.69 7.12 -2.69
N LEU A 32 17.02 6.95 -3.96
CA LEU A 32 18.30 7.39 -4.52
C LEU A 32 18.17 8.85 -4.95
N ILE A 33 18.99 9.72 -4.35
CA ILE A 33 18.98 11.16 -4.60
C ILE A 33 19.56 11.48 -6.00
N ASP A 34 20.48 10.64 -6.46
CA ASP A 34 21.24 10.84 -7.71
C ASP A 34 20.46 10.43 -8.98
N GLU A 35 19.63 9.38 -8.91
CA GLU A 35 19.07 8.73 -10.11
C GLU A 35 17.54 8.83 -10.26
N GLU A 36 16.87 9.77 -9.56
CA GLU A 36 15.39 9.92 -9.52
C GLU A 36 14.63 8.58 -9.40
N GLY A 37 15.20 7.64 -8.63
CA GLY A 37 14.71 6.27 -8.50
C GLY A 37 14.61 5.81 -7.05
N TYR A 38 13.92 4.69 -6.86
CA TYR A 38 13.65 4.11 -5.55
C TYR A 38 14.13 2.67 -5.51
N ILE A 39 14.74 2.29 -4.40
CA ILE A 39 14.98 0.88 -4.10
C ILE A 39 13.74 0.35 -3.37
N VAL A 40 13.07 -0.62 -3.99
CA VAL A 40 11.83 -1.22 -3.50
C VAL A 40 12.10 -2.68 -3.17
N LYS A 41 11.64 -3.12 -2.00
CA LYS A 41 11.57 -4.54 -1.64
C LYS A 41 10.16 -5.05 -1.92
N LEU A 42 10.03 -5.83 -2.99
CA LEU A 42 8.82 -6.57 -3.33
C LEU A 42 8.65 -7.74 -2.36
N THR A 43 7.46 -7.83 -1.77
CA THR A 43 7.09 -8.85 -0.79
C THR A 43 6.03 -9.81 -1.31
N LYS A 44 5.24 -9.40 -2.31
CA LYS A 44 4.23 -10.24 -2.94
C LYS A 44 4.25 -10.13 -4.45
N ASP A 45 4.00 -11.25 -5.10
CA ASP A 45 3.71 -11.33 -6.52
C ASP A 45 2.20 -11.05 -6.78
N PRO A 46 1.79 -10.81 -8.04
CA PRO A 46 0.39 -10.58 -8.39
C PRO A 46 -0.54 -11.77 -8.10
N LYS A 47 -0.01 -12.98 -7.89
CA LYS A 47 -0.78 -14.15 -7.45
C LYS A 47 -0.90 -14.26 -5.93
N GLY A 48 -0.32 -13.32 -5.18
CA GLY A 48 -0.35 -13.30 -3.72
C GLY A 48 0.66 -14.23 -3.05
N CYS A 49 1.57 -14.85 -3.79
CA CYS A 49 2.70 -15.58 -3.22
C CYS A 49 3.71 -14.60 -2.62
N HIS A 50 4.27 -14.99 -1.49
CA HIS A 50 5.34 -14.25 -0.84
C HIS A 50 6.62 -14.37 -1.66
N VAL A 51 7.22 -13.23 -2.01
CA VAL A 51 8.50 -13.14 -2.71
C VAL A 51 9.38 -12.14 -1.95
N GLU A 52 10.70 -12.27 -2.00
CA GLU A 52 11.59 -11.28 -1.39
C GLU A 52 12.58 -10.79 -2.43
N ILE A 53 12.16 -9.79 -3.20
CA ILE A 53 12.95 -9.28 -4.33
C ILE A 53 13.24 -7.80 -4.10
N VAL A 54 14.52 -7.44 -4.03
CA VAL A 54 14.95 -6.04 -3.94
C VAL A 54 15.37 -5.57 -5.31
N ILE A 55 14.71 -4.52 -5.81
CA ILE A 55 14.99 -3.96 -7.14
C ILE A 55 15.03 -2.45 -7.10
N TRP A 56 15.77 -1.90 -8.05
CA TRP A 56 15.70 -0.49 -8.38
C TRP A 56 14.61 -0.24 -9.41
N ILE A 57 13.74 0.71 -9.11
CA ILE A 57 12.62 1.08 -9.96
C ILE A 57 12.43 2.60 -9.95
N GLY A 58 12.17 3.17 -11.12
CA GLY A 58 11.82 4.59 -11.27
C GLY A 58 10.44 4.93 -10.72
N ARG A 59 10.24 6.18 -10.30
CA ARG A 59 8.96 6.68 -9.78
C ARG A 59 7.78 6.43 -10.71
N GLU A 60 8.02 6.55 -12.02
CA GLU A 60 7.01 6.51 -13.07
C GLU A 60 6.30 5.16 -13.19
N VAL A 61 6.92 4.08 -12.72
CA VAL A 61 6.36 2.73 -12.79
C VAL A 61 5.79 2.26 -11.43
N LEU A 62 5.83 3.11 -10.41
CA LEU A 62 5.28 2.86 -9.08
C LEU A 62 3.97 3.63 -8.87
N ALA A 63 2.99 2.96 -8.28
CA ALA A 63 1.81 3.57 -7.71
C ALA A 63 1.79 3.37 -6.20
N PRO A 64 1.19 4.30 -5.43
CA PRO A 64 0.91 4.05 -4.02
C PRO A 64 0.02 2.80 -3.91
N PHE A 65 0.49 1.82 -3.15
CA PHE A 65 -0.32 0.64 -2.88
C PHE A 65 -1.31 0.99 -1.79
N VAL A 66 -2.47 1.47 -2.22
CA VAL A 66 -3.64 1.54 -1.38
C VAL A 66 -4.18 0.12 -1.36
N ARG A 67 -3.99 -0.60 -0.24
CA ARG A 67 -4.94 -1.67 0.06
C ARG A 67 -6.27 -0.95 0.20
N LEU A 68 -7.07 -1.00 -0.84
CA LEU A 68 -8.51 -0.92 -0.68
C LEU A 68 -8.78 -2.04 0.32
N VAL A 69 -9.00 -1.65 1.56
CA VAL A 69 -9.56 -2.56 2.54
C VAL A 69 -10.90 -2.92 1.89
N GLU A 70 -10.96 -4.09 1.29
CA GLU A 70 -12.20 -4.57 0.69
C GLU A 70 -13.23 -4.60 1.82
N GLU A 71 -14.50 -4.33 1.52
CA GLU A 71 -15.54 -4.26 2.56
C GLU A 71 -15.51 -5.50 3.48
N GLU A 72 -15.13 -6.66 2.93
CA GLU A 72 -14.91 -7.90 3.67
C GLU A 72 -13.78 -7.83 4.72
N ASP A 73 -12.64 -7.21 4.38
CA ASP A 73 -11.50 -7.01 5.29
C ASP A 73 -11.84 -5.95 6.36
N LEU A 74 -12.59 -4.91 5.98
CA LEU A 74 -13.11 -3.92 6.93
C LEU A 74 -14.07 -4.58 7.94
N HIS A 75 -14.99 -5.41 7.46
CA HIS A 75 -15.91 -6.18 8.29
C HIS A 75 -15.17 -7.11 9.25
N ALA A 76 -14.09 -7.78 8.81
CA ALA A 76 -13.26 -8.61 9.67
C ALA A 76 -12.55 -7.78 10.77
N LEU A 77 -12.06 -6.58 10.44
CA LEU A 77 -11.46 -5.67 11.41
C LEU A 77 -12.49 -5.14 12.42
N ILE A 78 -13.72 -4.88 11.98
CA ILE A 78 -14.84 -4.48 12.84
C ILE A 78 -15.20 -5.58 13.83
N ASP A 79 -15.29 -6.83 13.37
CA ASP A 79 -15.56 -8.00 14.22
C ASP A 79 -14.43 -8.23 15.24
N LEU A 80 -13.18 -8.04 14.81
CA LEU A 80 -12.03 -8.10 15.70
C LEU A 80 -12.05 -6.99 16.75
N ALA A 81 -12.37 -5.75 16.37
CA ALA A 81 -12.51 -4.62 17.30
C ALA A 81 -13.63 -4.83 18.33
N LEU A 82 -14.74 -5.45 17.91
CA LEU A 82 -15.81 -5.89 18.82
C LEU A 82 -15.32 -6.98 19.78
N SER A 83 -14.55 -7.95 19.28
CA SER A 83 -13.99 -9.03 20.10
C SER A 83 -12.95 -8.53 21.11
N THR A 84 -12.20 -7.46 20.78
CA THR A 84 -11.27 -6.81 21.71
C THR A 84 -11.94 -5.76 22.60
N ASN A 85 -13.25 -5.53 22.42
CA ASN A 85 -14.06 -4.54 23.12
C ASN A 85 -13.52 -3.09 22.96
N ASP A 86 -12.85 -2.83 21.85
CA ASP A 86 -12.15 -1.58 21.57
C ASP A 86 -13.05 -0.62 20.78
N LYS A 87 -13.88 0.11 21.52
CA LYS A 87 -14.97 0.93 20.96
C LYS A 87 -14.47 2.09 20.08
N GLN A 88 -13.29 2.61 20.36
CA GLN A 88 -12.67 3.69 19.56
C GLN A 88 -12.27 3.16 18.19
N TRP A 89 -11.59 2.01 18.17
CA TRP A 89 -11.16 1.36 16.93
C TRP A 89 -12.36 0.92 16.07
N PHE A 90 -13.44 0.43 16.69
CA PHE A 90 -14.70 0.14 16.00
C PHE A 90 -15.30 1.37 15.32
N LEU A 91 -15.40 2.50 16.02
CA LEU A 91 -15.96 3.75 15.48
C LEU A 91 -15.19 4.23 14.25
N GLU A 92 -13.85 4.22 14.32
CA GLU A 92 -13.00 4.62 13.19
C GLU A 92 -13.16 3.69 11.98
N LEU A 93 -13.31 2.37 12.19
CA LEU A 93 -13.53 1.41 11.11
C LEU A 93 -14.92 1.56 10.49
N THR A 94 -15.95 1.82 11.30
CA THR A 94 -17.32 2.05 10.79
C THR A 94 -17.46 3.37 10.04
N ASP A 95 -16.66 4.39 10.35
CA ASP A 95 -16.64 5.68 9.63
C ASP A 95 -16.05 5.53 8.21
N GLN A 96 -15.19 4.53 8.01
CA GLN A 96 -14.60 4.19 6.71
C GLN A 96 -15.52 3.35 5.81
N LEU A 97 -16.66 2.85 6.33
CA LEU A 97 -17.69 2.25 5.46
C LEU A 97 -18.29 3.36 4.60
N PRO A 98 -18.31 3.21 3.26
CA PRO A 98 -19.05 4.14 2.43
C PRO A 98 -20.52 4.03 2.83
N PHE A 99 -21.06 5.10 3.42
CA PHE A 99 -22.49 5.22 3.65
C PHE A 99 -23.20 5.04 2.30
N GLY A 100 -23.75 3.84 2.06
CA GLY A 100 -24.77 3.61 1.06
C GLY A 100 -26.00 4.43 1.44
N GLY A 101 -26.07 5.66 0.94
CA GLY A 101 -27.27 6.49 0.90
C GLY A 101 -27.97 6.32 -0.45
#